data_AF-A0A518A1C3-F1
#
_entry.id   AF-A0A518A1C3-F1
#
_cell.length_a   1.000
_cell.length_b   1.000
_cell.length_c   1.000
_cell.angle_alpha   90.00
_cell.angle_beta   90.00
_cell.angle_gamma   90.00
#
_symmetry.space_group_name_H-M   'P 1'
#
loop_
_entity.id
_entity.type
_entity.pdbx_description
1 polymer ?
#
loop_
_entity_poly.entity_id
_entity_poly.type
_entity_poly.pdbx_seq_one_letter_code
_entity_poly.pdbx_strand_id
1 'polypeptide(L)'
;MALNRELIDAYLDRILIFEGSLEPDTLALRRLLSEIESDTHLDKTDQAFVRGYLGYQFPKTFSQVDCEAEFRFVLGREPQSQLALHYLGYQCFDCGKYFEALESFNRIEPEYCQIWSRIKIDELIVCCYLHLQELREAEKLLIPLLRQSEEVETIDYPYPIELLRTLIVWHIDFSAVIGEAAWQRILELLNIVFRKHALPRVLQEELSKLSR
;
A
#
# COMPACT_ATOMS: atom_id res chain seq x y z
N MET A 1 -8.35 11.27 22.64
CA MET A 1 -7.60 10.13 23.21
C MET A 1 -6.84 9.51 22.06
N ALA A 2 -5.75 8.81 22.31
CA ALA A 2 -5.04 8.07 21.26
C ALA A 2 -5.69 6.69 21.10
N LEU A 3 -5.61 6.12 19.90
CA LEU A 3 -6.16 4.79 19.59
C LEU A 3 -5.73 3.75 20.63
N ASN A 4 -6.65 2.86 21.03
CA ASN A 4 -6.35 1.74 21.91
C ASN A 4 -5.59 0.65 21.15
N ARG A 5 -4.27 0.84 21.00
CA ARG A 5 -3.41 -0.02 20.16
C ARG A 5 -3.47 -1.50 20.53
N GLU A 6 -3.45 -1.84 21.82
CA GLU A 6 -3.46 -3.24 22.25
C GLU A 6 -4.74 -3.96 21.80
N LEU A 7 -5.89 -3.31 21.96
CA LEU A 7 -7.17 -3.91 21.56
C LEU A 7 -7.34 -3.93 20.04
N ILE A 8 -6.90 -2.87 19.36
CA ILE A 8 -6.88 -2.84 17.89
C ILE A 8 -6.01 -3.97 17.35
N ASP A 9 -4.77 -4.09 17.81
CA ASP A 9 -3.83 -5.12 17.36
C ASP A 9 -4.41 -6.53 17.57
N ALA A 10 -5.11 -6.77 18.68
CA ALA A 10 -5.80 -8.03 18.91
C ALA A 10 -6.90 -8.33 17.87
N TYR A 11 -7.63 -7.32 17.39
CA TYR A 11 -8.57 -7.49 16.29
C TYR A 11 -7.87 -7.66 14.94
N LEU A 12 -6.78 -6.93 14.68
CA LEU A 12 -5.99 -7.08 13.46
C LEU A 12 -5.44 -8.51 13.35
N ASP A 13 -4.88 -9.06 14.44
CA ASP A 13 -4.40 -10.44 14.48
C ASP A 13 -5.52 -11.44 14.14
N ARG A 14 -6.73 -11.22 14.66
CA ARG A 14 -7.89 -12.05 14.33
C ARG A 14 -8.31 -11.93 12.87
N ILE A 15 -8.17 -10.74 12.28
CA ILE A 15 -8.45 -10.48 10.87
C ILE A 15 -7.43 -11.21 9.98
N LEU A 16 -6.14 -11.13 10.34
CA LEU A 16 -5.02 -11.77 9.63
C LEU A 16 -5.21 -13.30 9.49
N ILE A 17 -5.84 -13.95 10.48
CA ILE A 17 -6.16 -15.40 10.42
C ILE A 17 -7.00 -15.74 9.17
N PHE A 18 -7.88 -14.84 8.74
CA PHE A 18 -8.75 -15.06 7.58
C PHE A 18 -8.08 -14.72 6.24
N GLU A 19 -7.06 -13.86 6.23
CA GLU A 19 -6.35 -13.44 5.01
C GLU A 19 -5.63 -14.60 4.31
N GLY A 20 -5.18 -15.60 5.08
CA GLY A 20 -4.51 -16.78 4.55
C GLY A 20 -5.44 -17.75 3.80
N SER A 21 -6.75 -17.52 3.77
CA SER A 21 -7.72 -18.40 3.10
C SER A 21 -8.10 -17.88 1.71
N LEU A 22 -8.08 -18.77 0.71
CA LEU A 22 -8.59 -18.49 -0.65
C LEU A 22 -10.07 -18.08 -0.65
N GLU A 23 -10.84 -18.67 0.27
CA GLU A 23 -12.25 -18.34 0.51
C GLU A 23 -12.46 -18.20 2.03
N PRO A 24 -12.40 -16.98 2.58
CA PRO A 24 -12.58 -16.78 4.00
C PRO A 24 -14.05 -17.05 4.40
N ASP A 25 -14.25 -17.68 5.56
CA ASP A 25 -15.59 -17.98 6.09
C ASP A 25 -16.37 -16.67 6.31
N THR A 26 -17.31 -16.41 5.41
CA THR A 26 -18.13 -15.19 5.41
C THR A 26 -19.00 -15.09 6.66
N LEU A 27 -19.45 -16.21 7.24
CA LEU A 27 -20.24 -16.19 8.46
C LEU A 27 -19.37 -15.83 9.66
N ALA A 28 -18.15 -16.36 9.73
CA ALA A 28 -17.18 -16.00 10.76
C ALA A 28 -16.79 -14.51 10.67
N LEU A 29 -16.53 -14.00 9.46
CA LEU A 29 -16.24 -12.59 9.23
C LEU A 29 -17.41 -11.68 9.69
N ARG A 30 -18.66 -12.05 9.38
CA ARG A 30 -19.83 -11.28 9.82
C ARG A 30 -20.03 -11.30 11.34
N ARG A 31 -19.71 -12.42 12.00
CA ARG A 31 -19.68 -12.49 13.46
C ARG A 31 -18.62 -11.56 14.03
N LEU A 32 -17.42 -11.55 13.44
CA LEU A 32 -16.33 -10.65 13.85
C LEU A 32 -16.74 -9.18 13.74
N LEU A 33 -17.40 -8.78 12.64
CA LEU A 33 -17.94 -7.43 12.50
C LEU A 33 -18.95 -7.09 13.62
N SER A 34 -19.89 -8.00 13.91
CA SER A 34 -20.85 -7.80 15.00
C SER A 34 -20.17 -7.69 16.36
N GLU A 35 -19.09 -8.45 16.59
CA GLU A 35 -18.30 -8.35 17.82
C GLU A 35 -17.66 -6.96 17.94
N ILE A 36 -16.97 -6.50 16.90
CA ILE A 36 -16.34 -5.16 16.84
C ILE A 36 -17.37 -4.06 17.13
N GLU A 37 -18.56 -4.13 16.53
CA GLU A 37 -19.61 -3.13 16.71
C GLU A 37 -20.23 -3.14 18.11
N SER A 38 -20.22 -4.29 18.78
CA SER A 38 -20.77 -4.46 20.13
C SER A 38 -19.74 -4.28 21.25
N ASP A 39 -18.44 -4.23 20.92
CA ASP A 39 -17.36 -4.16 21.88
C ASP A 39 -17.34 -2.78 22.55
N THR A 40 -17.72 -2.76 23.83
CA THR A 40 -17.77 -1.54 24.65
C THR A 40 -16.39 -1.04 25.08
N HIS A 41 -15.33 -1.83 24.86
CA HIS A 41 -13.95 -1.44 25.14
C HIS A 41 -13.28 -0.71 23.97
N LEU A 42 -13.82 -0.86 22.76
CA LEU A 42 -13.46 -0.01 21.62
C LEU A 42 -14.28 1.28 21.67
N ASP A 43 -13.62 2.43 21.65
CA ASP A 43 -14.35 3.67 21.42
C ASP A 43 -14.80 3.78 19.95
N LYS A 44 -15.64 4.77 19.61
CA LYS A 44 -16.14 4.92 18.24
C LYS A 44 -15.04 5.12 17.20
N THR A 45 -13.91 5.70 17.58
CA THR A 45 -12.73 5.92 16.74
C THR A 45 -12.02 4.59 16.49
N ASP A 46 -11.79 3.80 17.54
CA ASP A 46 -11.18 2.47 17.42
C ASP A 46 -12.07 1.52 16.61
N GLN A 47 -13.39 1.51 16.88
CA GLN A 47 -14.37 0.72 16.12
C GLN A 47 -14.36 1.09 14.63
N ALA A 48 -14.28 2.39 14.31
CA ALA A 48 -14.20 2.85 12.93
C ALA A 48 -12.93 2.33 12.25
N PHE A 49 -11.76 2.43 12.92
CA PHE A 49 -10.52 1.91 12.38
C PHE A 49 -10.61 0.41 12.06
N VAL A 50 -11.04 -0.40 13.03
CA VAL A 50 -11.10 -1.87 12.86
C VAL A 50 -12.14 -2.26 11.81
N ARG A 51 -13.31 -1.60 11.76
CA ARG A 51 -14.32 -1.82 10.72
C ARG A 51 -13.80 -1.47 9.33
N GLY A 52 -13.11 -0.33 9.20
CA GLY A 52 -12.49 0.09 7.95
C GLY A 52 -11.43 -0.90 7.48
N TYR A 53 -10.57 -1.37 8.39
CA TYR A 53 -9.56 -2.38 8.08
C TYR A 53 -10.17 -3.72 7.65
N LEU A 54 -11.17 -4.21 8.38
CA LEU A 54 -11.91 -5.42 8.01
C LEU A 54 -12.57 -5.31 6.63
N GLY A 55 -13.17 -4.15 6.34
CA GLY A 55 -13.79 -3.85 5.06
C GLY A 55 -12.76 -3.84 3.92
N TYR A 56 -11.63 -3.17 4.13
CA TYR A 56 -10.51 -3.10 3.18
C TYR A 56 -9.97 -4.48 2.85
N GLN A 57 -9.83 -5.35 3.86
CA GLN A 57 -9.27 -6.68 3.67
C GLN A 57 -10.22 -7.66 2.98
N PHE A 58 -11.53 -7.52 3.22
CA PHE A 58 -12.54 -8.41 2.63
C PHE A 58 -13.61 -7.63 1.86
N PRO A 59 -13.23 -6.92 0.77
CA PRO A 59 -14.13 -6.00 0.07
C PRO A 59 -15.31 -6.73 -0.59
N LYS A 60 -15.14 -8.01 -0.94
CA LYS A 60 -16.24 -8.85 -1.46
C LYS A 60 -17.30 -9.14 -0.39
N THR A 61 -16.89 -9.30 0.86
CA THR A 61 -17.78 -9.62 1.98
C THR A 61 -18.45 -8.38 2.54
N PHE A 62 -17.71 -7.27 2.55
CA PHE A 62 -18.10 -6.01 3.20
C PHE A 62 -18.17 -4.86 2.20
N SER A 63 -18.74 -5.09 1.02
CA SER A 63 -18.89 -4.07 -0.01
C SER A 63 -19.73 -2.85 0.41
N GLN A 64 -20.49 -2.98 1.50
CA GLN A 64 -21.25 -1.89 2.12
C GLN A 64 -20.41 -1.01 3.06
N VAL A 65 -19.21 -1.44 3.47
CA VAL A 65 -18.35 -0.65 4.36
C VAL A 65 -17.63 0.40 3.53
N ASP A 66 -17.86 1.67 3.84
CA ASP A 66 -17.11 2.78 3.25
C ASP A 66 -15.79 2.95 4.01
N CYS A 67 -14.78 2.16 3.62
CA CYS A 67 -13.47 2.14 4.29
C CYS A 67 -12.81 3.52 4.30
N GLU A 68 -12.98 4.31 3.24
CA GLU A 68 -12.45 5.67 3.19
C GLU A 68 -13.10 6.56 4.26
N ALA A 69 -14.43 6.51 4.39
CA ALA A 69 -15.14 7.26 5.41
C ALA A 69 -14.72 6.83 6.83
N GLU A 70 -14.51 5.53 7.06
CA GLU A 70 -14.00 5.01 8.33
C GLU A 70 -12.63 5.59 8.69
N PHE A 71 -11.65 5.50 7.77
CA PHE A 71 -10.32 6.03 8.05
C PHE A 71 -10.30 7.56 8.16
N ARG A 72 -11.09 8.27 7.36
CA ARG A 72 -11.25 9.73 7.50
C ARG A 72 -11.90 10.11 8.83
N PHE A 73 -12.85 9.32 9.34
CA PHE A 73 -13.43 9.55 10.67
C PHE A 73 -12.35 9.44 11.76
N VAL A 74 -11.50 8.42 11.69
CA VAL A 74 -10.34 8.26 12.60
C VAL A 74 -9.44 9.49 12.53
N LEU A 75 -9.04 9.93 11.33
CA LEU A 75 -8.18 11.10 11.15
C LEU A 75 -8.82 12.42 11.57
N GLY A 76 -10.15 12.52 11.58
CA GLY A 76 -10.87 13.66 12.12
C GLY A 76 -10.75 13.80 13.64
N ARG A 77 -10.44 12.70 14.34
CA ARG A 77 -10.22 12.67 15.80
C ARG A 77 -8.74 12.59 16.16
N GLU A 78 -7.98 11.87 15.36
CA GLU A 78 -6.55 11.65 15.51
C GLU A 78 -5.83 11.95 14.19
N PRO A 79 -5.57 13.24 13.87
CA PRO A 79 -5.00 13.64 12.59
C PRO A 79 -3.61 13.07 12.29
N GLN A 80 -2.91 12.57 13.30
CA GLN A 80 -1.57 11.97 13.18
C GLN A 80 -1.59 10.45 13.40
N SER A 81 -2.77 9.81 13.31
CA SER A 81 -2.86 8.36 13.39
C SER A 81 -2.18 7.73 12.18
N GLN A 82 -0.97 7.24 12.40
CA GLN A 82 -0.13 6.63 11.36
C GLN A 82 -0.80 5.41 10.72
N LEU A 83 -1.51 4.59 11.52
CA LEU A 83 -2.31 3.47 11.04
C LEU A 83 -3.41 3.93 10.06
N ALA A 84 -4.19 4.95 10.44
CA ALA A 84 -5.27 5.45 9.60
C ALA A 84 -4.74 6.14 8.33
N LEU A 85 -3.62 6.85 8.40
CA LEU A 85 -2.95 7.41 7.22
C LEU A 85 -2.50 6.31 6.26
N HIS A 86 -1.93 5.23 6.79
CA HIS A 86 -1.44 4.10 6.01
C HIS A 86 -2.55 3.43 5.21
N TYR A 87 -3.65 3.04 5.88
CA TYR A 87 -4.76 2.37 5.21
C TYR A 87 -5.65 3.31 4.39
N LEU A 88 -5.76 4.59 4.75
CA LEU A 88 -6.40 5.57 3.86
C LEU A 88 -5.61 5.72 2.56
N GLY A 89 -4.28 5.78 2.64
CA GLY A 89 -3.42 5.86 1.46
C GLY A 89 -3.63 4.67 0.52
N TYR A 90 -3.60 3.44 1.05
CA TYR A 90 -3.90 2.25 0.26
C TYR A 90 -5.31 2.25 -0.34
N GLN A 91 -6.34 2.52 0.48
CA GLN A 91 -7.72 2.57 0.02
C GLN A 91 -7.92 3.59 -1.11
N CYS A 92 -7.33 4.78 -0.98
CA CYS A 92 -7.37 5.81 -2.02
C CYS A 92 -6.63 5.36 -3.28
N PHE A 93 -5.45 4.74 -3.14
CA PHE A 93 -4.67 4.22 -4.26
C PHE A 93 -5.47 3.18 -5.06
N ASP A 94 -6.03 2.19 -4.37
CA ASP A 94 -6.81 1.11 -4.99
C ASP A 94 -8.09 1.63 -5.68
N CYS A 95 -8.65 2.74 -5.19
CA CYS A 95 -9.78 3.43 -5.81
C CYS A 95 -9.38 4.39 -6.95
N GLY A 96 -8.09 4.50 -7.29
CA GLY A 96 -7.58 5.44 -8.31
C GLY A 96 -7.57 6.91 -7.87
N LYS A 97 -7.74 7.19 -6.58
CA LYS A 97 -7.69 8.54 -5.98
C LYS A 97 -6.24 8.90 -5.61
N TYR A 98 -5.41 9.02 -6.65
CA TYR A 98 -3.95 9.11 -6.48
C TYR A 98 -3.48 10.36 -5.74
N PHE A 99 -4.20 11.48 -5.87
CA PHE A 99 -3.85 12.71 -5.14
C PHE A 99 -4.07 12.54 -3.63
N GLU A 100 -5.23 12.00 -3.24
CA GLU A 100 -5.58 11.74 -1.84
C GLU A 100 -4.71 10.63 -1.22
N ALA A 101 -4.33 9.64 -2.03
CA ALA A 101 -3.35 8.62 -1.63
C ALA A 101 -1.99 9.26 -1.30
N LEU A 102 -1.50 10.13 -2.19
CA LEU A 102 -0.25 10.86 -2.02
C LEU A 102 -0.26 11.76 -0.77
N GLU A 103 -1.35 12.49 -0.53
CA GLU A 103 -1.52 13.30 0.69
C GLU A 103 -1.44 12.45 1.96
N SER A 104 -2.02 11.24 1.94
CA SER A 104 -2.03 10.34 3.08
C SER A 104 -0.64 9.74 3.32
N PHE A 105 0.01 9.22 2.29
CA PHE A 105 1.34 8.62 2.38
C PHE A 105 2.42 9.62 2.81
N ASN A 106 2.38 10.86 2.30
CA ASN A 106 3.36 11.89 2.67
C ASN A 106 3.26 12.36 4.12
N ARG A 107 2.18 12.04 4.83
CA ARG A 107 2.01 12.34 6.25
C ARG A 107 2.50 11.22 7.17
N ILE A 108 2.91 10.08 6.61
CA ILE A 108 3.43 8.96 7.39
C ILE A 108 4.87 9.25 7.79
N GLU A 109 5.14 9.19 9.09
CA GLU A 109 6.47 9.40 9.65
C GLU A 109 7.43 8.29 9.18
N PRO A 110 8.65 8.60 8.71
CA PRO A 110 9.62 7.58 8.27
C PRO A 110 9.92 6.51 9.32
N GLU A 111 9.91 6.87 10.59
CA GLU A 111 10.23 5.99 11.72
C GLU A 111 9.07 5.08 12.14
N TYR A 112 7.85 5.32 11.63
CA TYR A 112 6.67 4.56 11.99
C TYR A 112 6.71 3.12 11.45
N CYS A 113 7.25 2.93 10.25
CA CYS A 113 7.18 1.67 9.52
C CYS A 113 8.56 1.01 9.42
N GLN A 114 8.58 -0.33 9.40
CA GLN A 114 9.80 -1.07 9.09
C GLN A 114 10.26 -0.76 7.66
N ILE A 115 11.56 -0.95 7.39
CA ILE A 115 12.19 -0.55 6.12
C ILE A 115 11.45 -1.07 4.87
N TRP A 116 10.94 -2.31 4.89
CA TRP A 116 10.23 -2.89 3.76
C TRP A 116 8.84 -2.29 3.55
N SER A 117 8.12 -1.96 4.64
CA SER A 117 6.83 -1.28 4.59
C SER A 117 7.00 0.16 4.09
N ARG A 118 8.11 0.80 4.48
CA ARG A 118 8.49 2.11 3.95
C ARG A 118 8.74 2.08 2.45
N ILE A 119 9.54 1.13 1.96
CA ILE A 119 9.79 0.92 0.52
C ILE A 119 8.47 0.74 -0.22
N LYS A 120 7.53 -0.04 0.34
CA LYS A 120 6.23 -0.24 -0.28
C LYS A 120 5.42 1.05 -0.39
N ILE A 121 5.44 1.90 0.62
CA ILE A 121 4.78 3.22 0.59
C ILE A 121 5.44 4.11 -0.47
N ASP A 122 6.78 4.18 -0.49
CA ASP A 122 7.52 5.00 -1.44
C ASP A 122 7.31 4.51 -2.90
N GLU A 123 7.16 3.20 -3.14
CA GLU A 123 6.72 2.64 -4.43
C GLU A 123 5.36 3.18 -4.85
N LEU A 124 4.38 3.19 -3.95
CA LEU A 124 3.03 3.68 -4.25
C LEU A 124 3.00 5.19 -4.46
N ILE A 125 3.85 5.95 -3.76
CA ILE A 125 4.05 7.38 -4.02
C ILE A 125 4.55 7.59 -5.45
N VAL A 126 5.56 6.83 -5.91
CA VAL A 126 6.03 6.88 -7.30
C VAL A 126 4.89 6.55 -8.27
N CYS A 127 4.10 5.51 -7.98
CA CYS A 127 2.95 5.14 -8.81
C CYS A 127 1.91 6.27 -8.87
N CYS A 128 1.63 6.96 -7.76
CA CYS A 128 0.74 8.11 -7.73
C CYS A 128 1.24 9.21 -8.67
N TYR A 129 2.52 9.59 -8.59
CA TYR A 129 3.08 10.60 -9.49
C TYR A 129 3.02 10.19 -10.96
N LEU A 130 3.24 8.90 -11.29
CA LEU A 130 3.08 8.41 -12.65
C LEU A 130 1.63 8.54 -13.14
N HIS A 131 0.64 8.13 -12.33
CA HIS A 131 -0.77 8.26 -12.69
C HIS A 131 -1.25 9.72 -12.77
N LEU A 132 -0.67 10.61 -11.97
CA LEU A 132 -0.90 12.05 -12.02
C LEU A 132 -0.12 12.75 -13.14
N GLN A 133 0.69 11.99 -13.90
CA GLN A 133 1.57 12.48 -14.98
C GLN A 133 2.62 13.51 -14.51
N GLU A 134 2.96 13.50 -13.23
CA GLU A 134 4.07 14.26 -12.65
C GLU A 134 5.38 13.48 -12.82
N LEU A 135 5.71 13.19 -14.08
CA LEU A 135 6.76 12.24 -14.47
C LEU A 135 8.15 12.62 -13.93
N ARG A 136 8.46 13.92 -13.79
CA ARG A 136 9.73 14.35 -13.20
C ARG A 136 9.82 14.11 -11.70
N GLU A 137 8.71 14.20 -10.97
CA GLU A 137 8.69 13.87 -9.55
C GLU A 137 8.80 12.36 -9.35
N ALA A 138 8.14 11.56 -10.20
CA ALA A 138 8.32 10.11 -10.23
C ALA A 138 9.79 9.71 -10.45
N GLU A 139 10.49 10.34 -11.41
CA GLU A 139 11.92 10.10 -11.67
C GLU A 139 12.79 10.34 -10.44
N LYS A 140 12.62 11.50 -9.78
CA LYS A 140 13.41 11.90 -8.61
C LYS A 140 13.35 10.88 -7.48
N LEU A 141 12.19 10.23 -7.32
CA LEU A 141 11.95 9.27 -6.24
C LEU A 141 12.30 7.83 -6.62
N LEU A 142 12.10 7.45 -7.89
CA LEU A 142 12.26 6.08 -8.33
C LEU A 142 13.71 5.57 -8.26
N ILE A 143 14.70 6.37 -8.67
CA ILE A 143 16.10 5.92 -8.63
C ILE A 143 16.58 5.70 -7.18
N PRO A 144 16.39 6.64 -6.24
CA PRO A 144 16.71 6.39 -4.83
C PRO A 144 16.00 5.17 -4.25
N LEU A 145 14.70 5.02 -4.54
CA LEU A 145 13.89 3.88 -4.10
C LEU A 145 14.49 2.54 -4.54
N LEU A 146 14.87 2.42 -5.83
CA LEU A 146 15.42 1.17 -6.33
C LEU A 146 16.81 0.85 -5.75
N ARG A 147 17.63 1.87 -5.45
CA ARG A 147 18.91 1.67 -4.75
C ARG A 147 18.71 1.19 -3.32
N GLN A 148 17.78 1.80 -2.60
CA GLN A 148 17.44 1.34 -1.25
C GLN A 148 16.90 -0.10 -1.26
N SER A 149 16.08 -0.43 -2.26
CA SER A 149 15.54 -1.78 -2.48
C SER A 149 16.63 -2.81 -2.79
N GLU A 150 17.68 -2.41 -3.49
CA GLU A 150 18.88 -3.22 -3.75
C GLU A 150 19.65 -3.50 -2.45
N GLU A 151 19.69 -2.58 -1.50
CA GLU A 151 20.43 -2.74 -0.24
C GLU A 151 19.70 -3.63 0.77
N VAL A 152 18.37 -3.74 0.71
CA VAL A 152 17.59 -4.54 1.65
C VAL A 152 17.92 -6.03 1.54
N GLU A 153 18.30 -6.64 2.66
CA GLU A 153 18.54 -8.07 2.82
C GLU A 153 17.41 -8.70 3.64
N THR A 154 16.26 -8.95 3.00
CA THR A 154 15.14 -9.65 3.62
C THR A 154 14.64 -10.76 2.73
N ILE A 155 14.31 -11.90 3.33
CA ILE A 155 13.69 -13.03 2.63
C ILE A 155 12.24 -12.72 2.19
N ASP A 156 11.60 -11.76 2.87
CA ASP A 156 10.20 -11.38 2.67
C ASP A 156 10.10 -10.01 1.99
N TYR A 157 10.94 -9.78 0.96
CA TYR A 157 10.90 -8.51 0.24
C TYR A 157 9.57 -8.37 -0.52
N PRO A 158 8.79 -7.29 -0.29
CA PRO A 158 7.52 -7.12 -1.00
C PRO A 158 7.82 -6.85 -2.48
N TYR A 159 7.45 -7.78 -3.36
CA TYR A 159 7.65 -7.57 -4.79
C TYR A 159 6.93 -6.29 -5.26
N PRO A 160 7.57 -5.45 -6.09
CA PRO A 160 7.04 -4.15 -6.48
C PRO A 160 6.07 -4.30 -7.66
N ILE A 161 5.04 -5.14 -7.46
CA ILE A 161 4.07 -5.53 -8.48
C ILE A 161 3.35 -4.29 -9.03
N GLU A 162 2.88 -3.42 -8.14
CA GLU A 162 2.16 -2.21 -8.55
C GLU A 162 3.04 -1.22 -9.29
N LEU A 163 4.30 -1.06 -8.88
CA LEU A 163 5.28 -0.26 -9.62
C LEU A 163 5.51 -0.82 -11.02
N LEU A 164 5.70 -2.12 -11.14
CA LEU A 164 5.93 -2.77 -12.44
C LEU A 164 4.73 -2.58 -13.37
N ARG A 165 3.51 -2.82 -12.88
CA ARG A 165 2.27 -2.62 -13.64
C ARG A 165 2.10 -1.16 -14.06
N THR A 166 2.36 -0.22 -13.15
CA THR A 166 2.27 1.21 -13.44
C THR A 166 3.29 1.60 -14.51
N LEU A 167 4.53 1.13 -14.41
CA LEU A 167 5.55 1.37 -15.43
C LEU A 167 5.17 0.76 -16.78
N ILE A 168 4.55 -0.42 -16.83
CA ILE A 168 4.08 -1.01 -18.10
C ILE A 168 3.08 -0.09 -18.79
N VAL A 169 2.21 0.57 -18.02
CA VAL A 169 1.24 1.54 -18.57
C VAL A 169 1.95 2.80 -19.07
N TRP A 170 2.91 3.32 -18.32
CA TRP A 170 3.45 4.68 -18.53
C TRP A 170 4.84 4.76 -19.17
N HIS A 171 5.53 3.63 -19.44
CA HIS A 171 6.95 3.64 -19.85
C HIS A 171 7.24 4.46 -21.11
N ILE A 172 6.33 4.50 -22.08
CA ILE A 172 6.53 5.28 -23.32
C ILE A 172 6.61 6.78 -22.99
N ASP A 173 5.60 7.32 -22.31
CA ASP A 173 5.56 8.73 -21.95
C ASP A 173 6.65 9.08 -20.93
N PHE A 174 6.87 8.18 -19.97
CA PHE A 174 7.87 8.37 -18.92
C PHE A 174 9.28 8.44 -19.49
N SER A 175 9.67 7.46 -20.32
CA SER A 175 10.99 7.43 -20.99
C SER A 175 11.20 8.63 -21.90
N ALA A 176 10.16 9.10 -22.59
CA ALA A 176 10.23 10.30 -23.42
C ALA A 176 10.54 11.58 -22.61
N VAL A 177 10.04 11.68 -21.37
CA VAL A 177 10.26 12.86 -20.51
C VAL A 177 11.61 12.85 -19.80
N ILE A 178 12.04 11.69 -19.31
CA ILE A 178 13.30 11.56 -18.54
C ILE A 178 14.51 11.30 -19.45
N GLY A 179 14.27 10.84 -20.67
CA GLY A 179 15.28 10.52 -21.66
C GLY A 179 15.84 9.10 -21.54
N GLU A 180 16.37 8.61 -22.65
CA GLU A 180 16.83 7.23 -22.80
C GLU A 180 17.86 6.81 -21.74
N ALA A 181 18.82 7.69 -21.42
CA ALA A 181 19.87 7.38 -20.45
C ALA A 181 19.32 7.13 -19.04
N ALA A 182 18.36 7.95 -18.59
CA ALA A 182 17.71 7.78 -17.29
C ALA A 182 16.80 6.54 -17.28
N TRP A 183 16.09 6.30 -18.39
CA TRP A 183 15.25 5.12 -18.54
C TRP A 183 16.04 3.81 -18.49
N GLN A 184 17.16 3.72 -19.24
CA GLN A 184 18.04 2.56 -19.18
C GLN A 184 18.59 2.33 -17.78
N ARG A 185 18.90 3.40 -17.04
CA ARG A 185 19.35 3.29 -15.65
C ARG A 185 18.27 2.71 -14.73
N ILE A 186 17.01 3.08 -14.92
CA ILE A 186 15.88 2.49 -14.17
C ILE A 186 15.75 1.00 -14.50
N LEU A 187 15.82 0.62 -15.79
CA LEU A 187 15.75 -0.78 -16.20
C LEU A 187 16.89 -1.62 -15.61
N GLU A 188 18.11 -1.09 -15.57
CA GLU A 188 19.25 -1.75 -14.91
C GLU A 188 18.97 -2.01 -13.42
N LEU A 189 18.53 -0.99 -12.69
CA LEU A 189 18.24 -1.09 -11.25
C LEU A 189 17.09 -2.05 -10.97
N LEU A 190 16.00 -1.99 -11.75
CA LEU A 190 14.90 -2.96 -11.64
C LEU A 190 15.40 -4.39 -11.83
N ASN A 191 16.24 -4.64 -12.85
CA ASN A 191 16.83 -5.96 -13.07
C ASN A 191 17.69 -6.44 -11.88
N ILE A 192 18.46 -5.54 -11.25
CA ILE A 192 19.27 -5.87 -10.08
C ILE A 192 18.38 -6.26 -8.90
N VAL A 193 17.42 -5.40 -8.52
CA VAL A 193 16.46 -5.66 -7.44
C VAL A 193 15.74 -6.98 -7.69
N PHE A 194 15.35 -7.24 -8.94
CA PHE A 194 14.57 -8.42 -9.28
C PHE A 194 15.36 -9.72 -9.27
N ARG A 195 16.63 -9.66 -9.64
CA ARG A 195 17.53 -10.81 -9.51
C ARG A 195 17.86 -11.10 -8.06
N LYS A 196 18.10 -10.06 -7.25
CA LYS A 196 18.41 -10.21 -5.82
C LYS A 196 17.28 -10.92 -5.08
N HIS A 197 16.04 -10.51 -5.33
CA HIS A 197 14.86 -11.03 -4.63
C HIS A 197 14.18 -12.20 -5.37
N ALA A 198 14.82 -12.78 -6.38
CA ALA A 198 14.34 -13.96 -7.12
C ALA A 198 12.88 -13.86 -7.59
N LEU A 199 12.57 -12.83 -8.39
CA LEU A 199 11.20 -12.55 -8.86
C LEU A 199 10.47 -13.80 -9.40
N PRO A 200 9.20 -14.02 -9.01
CA PRO A 200 8.34 -15.02 -9.63
C PRO A 200 8.27 -14.84 -11.14
N ARG A 201 8.17 -15.96 -11.87
CA ARG A 201 8.16 -15.98 -13.34
C ARG A 201 7.14 -15.02 -13.96
N VAL A 202 5.95 -14.91 -13.38
CA VAL A 202 4.89 -14.00 -13.86
C VAL A 202 5.37 -12.55 -13.91
N LEU A 203 6.13 -12.11 -12.90
CA LEU A 203 6.66 -10.75 -12.83
C LEU A 203 7.86 -10.54 -13.76
N GLN A 204 8.63 -11.61 -14.06
CA GLN A 204 9.68 -11.54 -15.09
C GLN A 204 9.10 -11.29 -16.49
N GLU A 205 7.98 -11.92 -16.80
CA GLU A 205 7.26 -11.70 -18.06
C GLU A 205 6.73 -10.26 -18.16
N GLU A 206 6.23 -9.71 -17.06
CA GLU A 206 5.84 -8.30 -16.97
C GLU A 206 7.03 -7.35 -17.18
N LEU A 207 8.19 -7.59 -16.54
CA LEU A 207 9.40 -6.78 -16.73
C LEU A 207 9.84 -6.75 -18.19
N SER A 208 9.76 -7.87 -18.91
CA SER A 208 10.17 -7.95 -20.32
C SER A 208 9.39 -7.01 -21.25
N LYS A 209 8.21 -6.54 -20.82
CA LYS A 209 7.39 -5.59 -21.57
C LYS A 209 7.95 -4.16 -21.52
N LEU A 210 8.77 -3.82 -20.52
CA LEU A 210 9.39 -2.50 -20.39
C LEU A 210 10.57 -2.26 -21.34
N SER A 211 11.10 -3.32 -21.94
CA SER A 211 12.26 -3.28 -22.85
C SER A 211 11.86 -3.30 -24.33
N ARG A 212 10.56 -3.17 -24.64
CA ARG A 212 10.01 -3.15 -26.00
C ARG A 212 9.48 -1.76 -26.32
#